data_AF-A0A382GWF7-F1
#
_entry.id   AF-A0A382GWF7-F1
#
_cell.length_a   1.000
_cell.length_b   1.000
_cell.length_c   1.000
_cell.angle_alpha   90.00
_cell.angle_beta   90.00
_cell.angle_gamma   90.00
#
_symmetry.space_group_name_H-M   'P 1'
#
loop_
_entity.id
_entity.type
_entity.pdbx_description
1 polymer ?
#
loop_
_entity_poly.entity_id
_entity_poly.type
_entity_poly.pdbx_seq_one_letter_code
_entity_poly.pdbx_strand_id
1 'polypeptide(L)'
;MATKISKAMLLATLMLGTSLLMFTPSADAQAAVAYSVSFTNGQVQLDVRPGASGIGCTEMVISNEGQATIDVDVALSGGGVTISPGAVSVTLAPGGSITIPICALAL
;
A
#
# COMPACT_ATOMS: atom_id res chain seq x y z
N MET A 1 46.21 0.23 -43.41
CA MET A 1 45.46 -0.79 -42.65
C MET A 1 44.77 -0.23 -41.40
N ALA A 2 45.39 0.69 -40.65
CA ALA A 2 44.84 1.25 -39.40
C ALA A 2 43.45 1.92 -39.50
N THR A 3 43.16 2.67 -40.57
CA THR A 3 41.88 3.41 -40.72
C THR A 3 40.66 2.51 -40.93
N LYS A 4 40.85 1.31 -41.52
CA LYS A 4 39.74 0.35 -41.72
C LYS A 4 39.36 -0.37 -40.42
N ILE A 5 40.34 -0.64 -39.56
CA ILE A 5 40.15 -1.25 -38.24
C ILE A 5 39.38 -0.29 -37.32
N SER A 6 39.68 1.01 -37.38
CA SER A 6 38.98 2.03 -36.59
C SER A 6 37.50 2.15 -36.93
N LYS A 7 37.12 2.14 -38.22
CA LYS A 7 35.71 2.17 -38.64
C LYS A 7 34.95 0.89 -38.26
N ALA A 8 35.58 -0.27 -38.41
CA ALA A 8 34.97 -1.54 -38.02
C ALA A 8 34.74 -1.64 -36.50
N MET A 9 35.70 -1.15 -35.72
CA MET A 9 35.58 -1.10 -34.26
C MET A 9 34.47 -0.15 -33.81
N LEU A 10 34.35 1.03 -34.43
CA LEU A 10 33.30 2.01 -34.13
C LEU A 10 31.90 1.47 -34.44
N LEU A 11 31.77 0.73 -35.54
CA LEU A 11 30.50 0.10 -35.93
C LEU A 11 30.14 -1.04 -34.97
N ALA A 12 31.12 -1.82 -34.52
CA ALA A 12 30.92 -2.87 -33.52
C ALA A 12 30.44 -2.30 -32.17
N THR A 13 31.04 -1.20 -31.68
CA THR A 13 30.57 -0.54 -30.45
C THR A 13 29.17 0.04 -30.58
N LEU A 14 28.82 0.59 -31.75
CA LEU A 14 27.48 1.13 -31.98
C LEU A 14 26.40 0.03 -32.00
N MET A 15 26.72 -1.12 -32.60
CA MET A 15 25.83 -2.29 -32.66
C MET A 15 25.69 -2.97 -31.29
N LEU A 16 26.78 -3.09 -30.53
CA LEU A 16 26.72 -3.59 -29.14
C LEU A 16 25.95 -2.61 -28.24
N GLY A 17 26.17 -1.30 -28.38
CA GLY A 17 25.50 -0.27 -27.58
C GLY A 17 23.99 -0.22 -27.81
N THR A 18 23.54 -0.36 -29.07
CA THR A 18 22.11 -0.40 -29.40
C THR A 18 21.45 -1.71 -29.02
N SER A 19 22.14 -2.85 -29.12
CA SER A 19 21.59 -4.14 -28.65
C SER A 19 21.47 -4.21 -27.11
N LEU A 20 22.38 -3.57 -26.37
CA LEU A 20 22.27 -3.42 -24.92
C LEU A 20 21.04 -2.58 -24.52
N LEU A 21 20.73 -1.49 -25.24
CA LEU A 21 19.53 -0.66 -25.00
C LEU A 21 18.21 -1.36 -25.35
N MET A 22 18.22 -2.32 -26.28
CA MET A 22 17.04 -3.13 -26.62
C MET A 22 16.79 -4.26 -25.61
N PHE A 23 17.79 -4.60 -24.79
CA PHE A 23 17.72 -5.64 -23.75
C PHE A 23 17.75 -5.09 -22.33
N THR A 24 17.82 -3.77 -22.13
CA THR A 24 17.49 -3.21 -20.82
C THR A 24 16.01 -3.49 -20.57
N PRO A 25 15.64 -4.30 -19.58
CA PRO A 25 14.25 -4.40 -19.19
C PRO A 25 13.76 -2.97 -18.93
N SER A 26 12.65 -2.58 -19.56
CA SER A 26 12.02 -1.30 -19.24
C SER A 26 11.73 -1.31 -17.74
N ALA A 27 12.14 -0.26 -17.04
CA ALA A 27 11.84 -0.07 -15.62
C ALA A 27 10.32 0.03 -15.35
N ASP A 28 9.50 -0.04 -16.40
CA ASP A 28 8.03 -0.04 -16.39
C ASP A 28 7.37 -1.30 -15.78
N ALA A 29 8.13 -2.30 -15.33
CA ALA A 29 7.55 -3.51 -14.74
C ALA A 29 7.51 -3.52 -13.19
N GLN A 30 7.83 -2.40 -12.53
CA GLN A 30 7.88 -2.33 -11.08
C GLN A 30 6.85 -1.31 -10.57
N ALA A 31 5.58 -1.73 -10.50
CA ALA A 31 4.58 -0.95 -9.77
C ALA A 31 4.95 -0.96 -8.28
N ALA A 32 5.39 0.20 -7.77
CA ALA A 32 5.68 0.35 -6.35
C ALA A 32 4.38 0.15 -5.55
N VAL A 33 4.38 -0.85 -4.65
CA VAL A 33 3.29 -1.08 -3.70
C VAL A 33 3.64 -0.33 -2.42
N ALA A 34 2.84 0.67 -2.08
CA ALA A 34 2.95 1.42 -0.84
C ALA A 34 1.54 1.67 -0.30
N TYR A 35 1.34 1.43 1.00
CA TYR A 35 0.04 1.59 1.65
C TYR A 35 0.23 1.97 3.11
N SER A 36 -0.75 2.65 3.67
CA SER A 36 -0.82 2.99 5.09
C SER A 36 -2.18 2.61 5.67
N VAL A 37 -2.17 2.03 6.87
CA VAL A 37 -3.36 1.78 7.69
C VAL A 37 -3.09 2.41 9.05
N SER A 38 -3.91 3.37 9.44
CA SER A 38 -3.73 4.13 10.68
C SER A 38 -5.06 4.42 11.36
N PHE A 39 -5.01 4.71 12.65
CA PHE A 39 -6.16 5.20 13.40
C PHE A 39 -5.95 6.66 13.77
N THR A 40 -7.00 7.49 13.64
CA THR A 40 -6.95 8.91 14.02
C THR A 40 -6.66 9.08 15.51
N ASN A 41 -7.21 8.19 16.34
CA ASN A 41 -6.88 8.08 17.75
C ASN A 41 -6.43 6.66 18.07
N GLY A 42 -5.22 6.51 18.61
CA GLY A 42 -4.68 5.19 18.95
C GLY A 42 -5.37 4.52 20.14
N GLN A 43 -6.25 5.21 20.85
CA GLN A 43 -6.98 4.70 22.02
C GLN A 43 -8.39 5.30 22.09
N VAL A 44 -9.35 4.50 22.54
CA VAL A 44 -10.71 4.94 22.90
C VAL A 44 -11.00 4.57 24.35
N GLN A 45 -11.69 5.43 25.09
CA GLN A 45 -12.04 5.17 26.49
C GLN A 45 -13.42 4.54 26.56
N LEU A 46 -13.54 3.44 27.33
CA LEU A 46 -14.78 2.69 27.52
C LEU A 46 -15.12 2.62 29.00
N ASP A 47 -16.36 2.92 29.35
CA ASP A 47 -16.90 2.63 30.69
C ASP A 47 -17.36 1.16 30.74
N VAL A 48 -16.63 0.36 31.50
CA VAL A 48 -16.84 -1.10 31.62
C VAL A 48 -17.48 -1.49 32.96
N ARG A 49 -18.00 -0.51 33.72
CA ARG A 49 -18.65 -0.79 35.00
C ARG A 49 -19.91 -1.64 34.77
N PRO A 50 -20.24 -2.60 35.66
CA PRO A 50 -21.47 -3.37 35.55
C PRO A 50 -22.70 -2.46 35.46
N GLY A 51 -23.46 -2.58 34.37
CA GLY A 51 -24.65 -1.76 34.10
C GLY A 51 -24.39 -0.46 33.31
N ALA A 52 -23.14 -0.15 32.97
CA ALA A 52 -22.79 0.90 32.00
C ALA A 52 -22.60 0.30 30.60
N SER A 53 -22.96 1.05 29.56
CA SER A 53 -22.61 0.70 28.17
C SER A 53 -21.57 1.70 27.67
N GLY A 54 -20.31 1.29 27.71
CA GLY A 54 -19.19 2.07 27.18
C GLY A 54 -19.12 1.92 25.67
N ILE A 55 -19.25 3.03 24.93
CA ILE A 55 -19.01 3.10 23.49
C ILE A 55 -17.89 4.10 23.25
N GLY A 56 -16.86 3.67 22.51
CA GLY A 56 -15.74 4.51 22.12
C GLY A 56 -15.45 4.30 20.65
N CYS A 57 -15.47 5.37 19.86
CA CYS A 57 -15.23 5.32 18.42
C CYS A 57 -13.96 6.08 18.03
N THR A 58 -13.29 5.58 17.02
CA THR A 58 -12.18 6.21 16.31
C THR A 58 -12.40 6.02 14.81
N GLU A 59 -11.53 6.59 13.99
CA GLU A 59 -11.58 6.43 12.55
C GLU A 59 -10.31 5.72 12.09
N MET A 60 -10.47 4.67 11.31
CA MET A 60 -9.39 4.03 10.59
C MET A 60 -9.25 4.69 9.22
N VAL A 61 -8.04 5.13 8.88
CA VAL A 61 -7.69 5.67 7.57
C VAL A 61 -6.81 4.66 6.85
N ILE A 62 -7.24 4.26 5.66
CA ILE A 62 -6.52 3.36 4.76
C ILE A 62 -6.16 4.15 3.50
N SER A 63 -4.88 4.16 3.14
CA SER A 63 -4.38 4.92 1.99
C SER A 63 -3.54 4.03 1.08
N ASN A 64 -3.75 4.15 -0.23
CA ASN A 64 -2.89 3.58 -1.25
C ASN A 64 -1.92 4.67 -1.75
N GLU A 65 -0.68 4.59 -1.31
CA GLU A 65 0.40 5.50 -1.66
C GLU A 65 1.24 4.99 -2.84
N GLY A 66 0.89 3.80 -3.35
CA GLY A 66 1.56 3.13 -4.45
C GLY A 66 0.97 3.45 -5.82
N GLN A 67 1.49 2.76 -6.83
CA GLN A 67 1.09 2.89 -8.24
C GLN A 67 0.23 1.72 -8.73
N ALA A 68 -0.01 0.71 -7.89
CA ALA A 68 -0.87 -0.43 -8.19
C ALA A 68 -2.21 -0.30 -7.45
N THR A 69 -3.29 -0.85 -8.03
CA THR A 69 -4.53 -1.09 -7.27
C THR A 69 -4.27 -2.14 -6.20
N ILE A 70 -4.79 -1.91 -5.00
CA ILE A 70 -4.65 -2.83 -3.86
C ILE A 70 -6.00 -3.22 -3.29
N ASP A 71 -6.09 -4.43 -2.78
CA ASP A 71 -7.17 -4.88 -1.91
C ASP A 71 -6.64 -4.95 -0.48
N VAL A 72 -7.38 -4.33 0.45
CA VAL A 72 -7.00 -4.25 1.86
C VAL A 72 -8.08 -4.92 2.69
N ASP A 73 -7.72 -6.03 3.32
CA ASP A 73 -8.56 -6.75 4.27
C ASP A 73 -8.02 -6.54 5.69
N VAL A 74 -8.85 -5.99 6.57
CA VAL A 74 -8.53 -5.78 7.98
C VAL A 74 -9.54 -6.54 8.82
N ALA A 75 -9.04 -7.39 9.70
CA ALA A 75 -9.84 -8.08 10.72
C ALA A 75 -9.53 -7.48 12.09
N LEU A 76 -10.58 -7.10 12.82
CA LEU A 76 -10.48 -6.48 14.14
C LEU A 76 -11.16 -7.38 15.17
N SER A 77 -10.46 -7.66 16.27
CA SER A 77 -10.99 -8.43 17.38
C SER A 77 -10.70 -7.73 18.71
N GLY A 78 -11.67 -7.79 19.62
CA GLY A 78 -11.59 -7.21 20.95
C GLY A 78 -11.57 -8.30 22.01
N GLY A 79 -10.57 -8.27 22.90
CA GLY A 79 -10.57 -9.12 24.10
C GLY A 79 -11.56 -8.60 25.13
N GLY A 80 -12.78 -9.15 25.17
CA GLY A 80 -13.82 -8.74 26.12
C GLY A 80 -14.62 -7.49 25.73
N VAL A 81 -14.46 -7.00 24.50
CA VAL A 81 -15.25 -5.91 23.92
C VAL A 81 -15.65 -6.27 22.49
N THR A 82 -16.81 -5.80 22.04
CA THR A 82 -17.26 -5.97 20.65
C THR A 82 -16.68 -4.84 19.80
N ILE A 83 -16.04 -5.16 18.67
CA ILE A 83 -15.57 -4.16 17.70
C ILE A 83 -16.52 -4.16 16.50
N SER A 84 -16.93 -2.97 16.05
CA SER A 84 -17.80 -2.78 14.89
C SER A 84 -17.27 -1.66 13.98
N PRO A 85 -17.09 -1.92 12.68
CA PRO A 85 -17.15 -3.23 12.03
C PRO A 85 -16.02 -4.16 12.48
N GLY A 86 -16.30 -5.46 12.59
CA GLY A 86 -15.29 -6.48 12.93
C GLY A 86 -14.37 -6.86 11.77
N ALA A 87 -14.72 -6.47 10.55
CA ALA A 87 -13.89 -6.62 9.36
C ALA A 87 -14.14 -5.47 8.39
N VAL A 88 -13.09 -5.09 7.68
CA VAL A 88 -13.10 -4.09 6.62
C VAL A 88 -12.44 -4.72 5.40
N SER A 89 -13.06 -4.58 4.23
CA SER A 89 -12.49 -5.00 2.96
C SER A 89 -12.74 -3.90 1.94
N VAL A 90 -11.66 -3.39 1.34
CA VAL A 90 -11.73 -2.27 0.39
C VAL A 90 -10.74 -2.46 -0.75
N THR A 91 -11.15 -2.07 -1.95
CA THR A 91 -10.27 -1.97 -3.11
C THR A 91 -9.94 -0.50 -3.36
N LEU A 92 -8.65 -0.15 -3.38
CA LEU A 92 -8.17 1.21 -3.59
C LEU A 92 -7.33 1.32 -4.85
N ALA A 93 -7.77 2.17 -5.78
CA ALA A 93 -6.94 2.61 -6.90
C ALA A 93 -5.70 3.40 -6.40
N PRO A 94 -4.65 3.55 -7.24
CA PRO A 94 -3.48 4.35 -6.90
C PRO A 94 -3.83 5.76 -6.41
N GLY A 95 -3.24 6.19 -5.30
CA GLY A 95 -3.53 7.48 -4.66
C GLY A 95 -4.89 7.57 -3.93
N GLY A 96 -5.68 6.48 -3.91
CA GLY A 96 -6.96 6.43 -3.22
C GLY A 96 -6.81 6.34 -1.70
N SER A 97 -7.78 6.89 -0.96
CA SER A 97 -7.89 6.70 0.48
C SER A 97 -9.36 6.58 0.91
N ILE A 98 -9.57 5.93 2.05
CA ILE A 98 -10.88 5.79 2.67
C ILE A 98 -10.76 5.90 4.19
N THR A 99 -11.76 6.54 4.80
CA THR A 99 -11.91 6.66 6.25
C THR A 99 -13.12 5.85 6.69
N ILE A 100 -12.93 5.00 7.70
CA ILE A 100 -13.94 4.07 8.18
C ILE A 100 -14.07 4.22 9.70
N PRO A 101 -15.28 4.52 10.22
CA PRO A 101 -15.49 4.60 11.66
C PRO A 101 -15.40 3.20 12.27
N ILE A 102 -14.59 3.07 13.32
CA ILE A 102 -14.44 1.86 14.12
C ILE A 102 -14.87 2.17 15.56
N CYS A 103 -15.82 1.42 16.07
CA CYS A 103 -16.31 1.54 17.44
C CYS A 103 -16.03 0.28 18.24
N ALA A 104 -15.57 0.46 19.48
CA ALA A 104 -15.52 -0.58 20.49
C ALA A 104 -16.70 -0.41 21.46
N LEU A 105 -17.32 -1.52 21.83
CA LEU A 105 -18.47 -1.59 22.72
C LEU A 105 -18.16 -2.56 23.86
N ALA A 106 -18.31 -2.09 25.09
CA ALA A 106 -18.34 -2.92 26.29
C ALA A 106 -19.79 -3.05 26.78
N LEU A 107 -20.25 -4.31 26.93
CA LEU A 107 -21.60 -4.68 27.38
C LEU A 107 -21.54 -5.47 28.68
#